data_AF-A0A955V301-F1
#
_entry.id   AF-A0A955V301-F1
#
_cell.length_a   1.000
_cell.length_b   1.000
_cell.length_c   1.000
_cell.angle_alpha   90.00
_cell.angle_beta   90.00
_cell.angle_gamma   90.00
#
_symmetry.space_group_name_H-M   'P 1'
#
loop_
_entity.id
_entity.type
_entity.pdbx_description
1 polymer ?
#
loop_
_entity_poly.entity_id
_entity_poly.type
_entity_poly.pdbx_seq_one_letter_code
_entity_poly.pdbx_strand_id
1 'polypeptide(L)' 'ALAAAIGLGGPVVTVVETMAEALEVAQGLAVSGDTVLLSPACASFDQFKSYGHRGDTFTEMVNALP' A
#
# COMPACT_ATOMS: atom_id res chain seq x y z
N ALA A 1 -26.81 -3.15 -5.10
CA ALA A 1 -26.63 -4.19 -6.13
C ALA A 1 -26.66 -3.70 -7.59
N LEU A 2 -26.88 -2.40 -7.88
CA LEU A 2 -26.71 -1.84 -9.24
C LEU A 2 -25.44 -0.97 -9.37
N ALA A 3 -25.11 -0.16 -8.36
CA ALA A 3 -23.91 0.70 -8.35
C ALA A 3 -22.57 -0.06 -8.49
N ALA A 4 -22.47 -1.27 -7.93
CA ALA A 4 -21.28 -2.11 -8.05
C ALA A 4 -21.04 -2.63 -9.48
N ALA A 5 -22.11 -2.78 -10.28
CA ALA A 5 -22.02 -3.29 -11.65
C ALA A 5 -21.60 -2.21 -12.67
N ILE A 6 -21.65 -0.93 -12.30
CA ILE A 6 -21.36 0.22 -13.17
C ILE A 6 -20.08 0.98 -12.75
N GLY A 7 -19.31 0.46 -11.80
CA GLY A 7 -18.06 1.08 -11.35
C GLY A 7 -18.23 2.46 -10.69
N LEU A 8 -19.44 2.79 -10.21
CA LEU A 8 -19.76 4.08 -9.56
C LEU A 8 -19.37 4.14 -8.07
N GLY A 9 -18.65 3.15 -7.57
CA GLY A 9 -18.04 3.21 -6.25
C GLY A 9 -16.76 4.04 -6.33
N GLY A 10 -16.64 5.07 -5.49
CA GLY A 10 -15.35 5.76 -5.29
C GLY A 10 -14.26 4.78 -4.84
N PRO A 11 -12.99 5.20 -4.80
CA PRO A 11 -11.91 4.35 -4.35
C PRO A 11 -12.22 3.80 -2.96
N VAL A 12 -12.02 2.50 -2.76
CA VAL A 12 -12.01 1.91 -1.42
C VAL A 12 -10.74 2.39 -0.75
N VAL A 13 -10.89 3.18 0.31
CA VAL A 13 -9.77 3.77 1.06
C VAL A 13 -9.72 3.14 2.45
N THR A 14 -8.56 2.56 2.78
CA THR A 14 -8.23 2.11 4.13
C THR A 14 -7.14 3.03 4.67
N VAL A 15 -7.38 3.64 5.84
CA VAL A 15 -6.42 4.52 6.52
C VAL A 15 -5.69 3.70 7.58
N VAL A 16 -4.37 3.79 7.58
CA VAL A 16 -3.45 3.12 8.53
C VAL A 16 -2.37 4.11 8.95
N GLU A 17 -1.63 3.80 10.02
CA GLU A 17 -0.62 4.70 10.58
C GLU A 17 0.79 4.37 10.11
N THR A 18 1.06 3.11 9.77
CA THR A 18 2.40 2.63 9.41
C THR A 18 2.46 1.93 8.06
N MET A 19 3.65 1.90 7.46
CA MET A 19 3.89 1.17 6.21
C MET A 19 3.72 -0.35 6.36
N ALA A 20 3.99 -0.90 7.55
CA ALA A 20 3.79 -2.31 7.83
C ALA A 20 2.30 -2.68 7.79
N GLU A 21 1.44 -1.90 8.46
CA GLU A 21 -0.02 -2.07 8.39
C GLU A 21 -0.56 -1.91 6.97
N ALA A 22 -0.02 -0.95 6.21
CA ALA A 22 -0.39 -0.78 4.79
C ALA A 22 -0.06 -2.02 3.96
N LEU A 23 1.08 -2.67 4.23
CA LEU A 23 1.49 -3.87 3.51
C LEU A 23 0.65 -5.09 3.91
N GLU A 24 0.30 -5.25 5.19
CA GLU A 24 -0.62 -6.31 5.64
C GLU A 24 -1.99 -6.19 4.96
N VAL A 25 -2.54 -4.97 4.90
CA VAL A 25 -3.80 -4.71 4.18
C VAL A 25 -3.66 -5.02 2.69
N ALA A 26 -2.58 -4.56 2.06
CA ALA A 26 -2.35 -4.81 0.63
C ALA A 26 -2.21 -6.31 0.34
N GLN A 27 -1.51 -7.07 1.18
CA GLN A 27 -1.36 -8.51 1.03
C GLN A 27 -2.69 -9.25 1.14
N GLY A 28 -3.57 -8.83 2.07
CA GLY A 28 -4.89 -9.44 2.24
C GLY A 28 -5.87 -9.14 1.10
N LEU A 29 -5.63 -8.08 0.31
CA LEU A 29 -6.49 -7.65 -0.78
C LEU A 29 -5.99 -8.06 -2.17
N ALA A 30 -4.67 -8.11 -2.37
CA ALA A 30 -4.07 -8.36 -3.66
C ALA A 30 -4.26 -9.82 -4.10
N VAL A 31 -4.55 -10.01 -5.39
CA VAL A 31 -4.60 -11.34 -6.01
C VAL A 31 -3.57 -11.48 -7.12
N SER A 32 -3.35 -12.71 -7.59
CA SER A 32 -2.40 -12.98 -8.68
C SER A 32 -2.76 -12.16 -9.93
N GLY A 33 -1.79 -11.38 -10.40
CA GLY A 33 -1.94 -10.47 -11.55
C GLY A 33 -2.10 -9.01 -11.16
N ASP A 34 -2.37 -8.69 -9.90
CA ASP A 34 -2.41 -7.32 -9.40
C ASP A 34 -1.01 -6.72 -9.25
N THR A 35 -0.95 -5.39 -9.17
CA THR A 35 0.26 -4.63 -8.83
C THR A 35 0.01 -3.81 -7.58
N VAL A 36 0.87 -3.99 -6.57
CA VAL A 36 0.91 -3.14 -5.38
C VAL A 36 2.00 -2.08 -5.58
N LEU A 37 1.61 -0.79 -5.55
CA LEU A 37 2.52 0.34 -5.78
C LEU A 37 2.65 1.21 -4.53
N LEU A 38 3.89 1.41 -4.06
CA LEU A 38 4.22 2.45 -3.10
C LEU A 38 4.39 3.81 -3.79
N SER A 39 3.41 4.71 -3.65
CA SER A 39 3.44 6.08 -4.20
C SER A 39 2.94 7.13 -3.18
N PRO A 40 3.76 7.50 -2.18
CA PRO A 40 3.30 8.24 -1.00
C PRO A 40 3.04 9.74 -1.21
N ALA A 41 3.36 10.32 -2.38
CA ALA A 41 3.18 11.73 -2.74
C ALA A 41 3.78 12.79 -1.76
N CYS A 42 4.45 12.36 -0.70
CA CYS A 42 4.88 13.16 0.44
C CYS A 42 6.36 12.91 0.79
N ALA A 43 6.94 13.87 1.53
CA ALA A 43 8.24 13.73 2.16
C ALA A 43 8.28 12.51 3.12
N SER A 44 9.47 12.07 3.50
CA SER A 44 9.69 10.80 4.22
C SER A 44 10.16 10.97 5.66
N PHE A 45 10.43 12.20 6.08
CA PHE A 45 11.17 12.50 7.31
C PHE A 45 10.36 12.34 8.60
N ASP A 46 9.06 12.06 8.48
CA ASP A 46 8.17 11.75 9.60
C ASP A 46 8.46 10.37 10.20
N GLN A 47 8.65 9.36 9.36
CA GLN A 47 8.85 7.96 9.79
C GLN A 47 10.18 7.35 9.31
N PHE A 48 10.88 7.99 8.36
CA PHE A 48 12.07 7.45 7.72
C PHE A 48 13.21 8.47 7.65
N LYS A 49 14.44 7.96 7.52
CA LYS A 49 15.64 8.81 7.40
C LYS A 49 15.73 9.55 6.06
N SER A 50 15.17 8.96 5.01
CA SER A 50 15.17 9.51 3.65
C SER A 50 14.14 8.78 2.78
N TYR A 51 13.91 9.27 1.56
CA TYR A 51 13.04 8.59 0.60
C TYR A 51 13.62 7.23 0.18
N GLY A 52 14.95 7.14 0.09
CA GLY A 52 15.67 5.89 -0.21
C GLY A 52 15.47 4.88 0.91
N HIS A 53 15.67 5.29 2.16
CA HIS A 53 15.41 4.45 3.33
C HIS A 53 13.97 3.93 3.36
N ARG A 54 12.97 4.77 3.03
CA ARG A 54 11.57 4.33 2.91
C ARG A 54 11.38 3.27 1.83
N GLY A 55 12.00 3.45 0.66
CA GLY A 55 11.97 2.48 -0.43
C GLY A 55 12.63 1.16 -0.07
N ASP A 56 13.83 1.21 0.51
CA ASP A 56 14.58 0.04 0.96
C ASP A 56 13.78 -0.75 2.01
N THR A 57 13.20 -0.07 3.01
CA THR A 57 12.35 -0.71 4.01
C THR A 57 11.11 -1.37 3.38
N PHE A 58 10.48 -0.74 2.38
CA PHE A 58 9.36 -1.36 1.67
C PHE A 58 9.79 -2.63 0.93
N THR A 59 10.91 -2.59 0.21
CA THR A 59 11.47 -3.75 -0.49
C THR A 59 11.83 -4.88 0.47
N GLU A 60 12.45 -4.58 1.61
CA GLU A 60 12.75 -5.56 2.65
C GLU A 60 11.47 -6.24 3.17
N MET A 61 10.44 -5.45 3.48
CA MET A 61 9.15 -5.99 3.96
C MET A 61 8.47 -6.87 2.91
N VAL A 62 8.46 -6.46 1.64
CA VAL A 62 7.87 -7.25 0.54
C VAL A 62 8.62 -8.57 0.33
N ASN A 63 9.95 -8.56 0.41
CA ASN A 63 10.78 -9.77 0.27
C ASN A 63 10.62 -10.75 1.44
N ALA A 64 10.11 -10.29 2.59
CA ALA A 64 9.86 -11.11 3.77
C ALA A 64 8.46 -11.75 3.79
N LEU A 65 7.61 -11.48 2.78
CA LEU A 65 6.29 -12.10 2.68
C LEU A 65 6.41 -13.61 2.37
N PRO A 66 5.51 -14.44 2.92
CA PRO A 66 5.50 -15.90 2.74
C PRO A 66 5.11 -16.38 1.34
#